data_AF-A0A081RNV8-F1
#
_entry.id   AF-A0A081RNV8-F1
#
_cell.length_a   1.000
_cell.length_b   1.000
_cell.length_c   1.000
_cell.angle_alpha   90.00
_cell.angle_beta   90.00
_cell.angle_gamma   90.00
#
_symmetry.space_group_name_H-M   'P 1'
#
loop_
_entity.id
_entity.type
_entity.pdbx_description
1 polymer ?
#
loop_
_entity_poly.entity_id
_entity_poly.type
_entity_poly.pdbx_seq_one_letter_code
_entity_poly.pdbx_strand_id
1 'polypeptide(L)'
;MKKSLQITGIASILVVGAVFGIFVSNIDTSEDIGHASLAKVDLADHIANSEYAIIGTVKEVGEPYPVKSEYAPRYFGDVIITVEEVLLGTIGEKEITIRTHANIAQEATFNVGERALLFLVKSTAENVEGEGVYVVSGMFQGKFDITDGIVKDPKYSELTYNETDLRQQIKSERG
;
A
#
# COMPACT_ATOMS: atom_id res chain seq x y z
N MET A 1 -29.04 54.75 -35.02
CA MET A 1 -27.65 54.41 -34.60
C MET A 1 -27.70 53.36 -33.51
N LYS A 2 -26.67 52.50 -33.49
CA LYS A 2 -26.38 51.37 -32.57
C LYS A 2 -27.12 50.05 -32.83
N LYS A 3 -26.40 49.18 -33.56
CA LYS A 3 -26.48 47.72 -33.50
C LYS A 3 -26.02 47.25 -32.12
N SER A 4 -26.63 46.21 -31.56
CA SER A 4 -25.90 45.20 -30.79
C SER A 4 -26.68 43.89 -30.74
N LEU A 5 -26.15 42.93 -31.50
CA LEU A 5 -26.45 41.51 -31.48
C LEU A 5 -26.04 40.96 -30.09
N GLN A 6 -26.95 40.33 -29.35
CA GLN A 6 -26.56 39.53 -28.18
C GLN A 6 -26.69 38.06 -28.55
N ILE A 7 -25.53 37.46 -28.80
CA ILE A 7 -25.33 36.02 -28.97
C ILE A 7 -25.38 35.42 -27.56
N THR A 8 -26.46 34.71 -27.25
CA THR A 8 -26.55 33.89 -26.04
C THR A 8 -25.70 32.64 -26.27
N GLY A 9 -24.41 32.76 -25.96
CA GLY A 9 -23.47 31.64 -26.00
C GLY A 9 -23.80 30.61 -24.93
N ILE A 10 -23.90 29.36 -25.36
CA ILE A 10 -24.02 28.17 -24.52
C ILE A 10 -22.75 28.04 -23.67
N ALA A 11 -22.88 28.03 -22.35
CA ALA A 11 -21.82 27.63 -21.44
C ALA A 11 -22.22 26.32 -20.76
N SER A 12 -21.91 25.21 -21.43
CA SER A 12 -21.91 23.87 -20.83
C SER A 12 -20.70 23.78 -19.90
N ILE A 13 -20.90 23.86 -18.59
CA ILE A 13 -19.81 23.60 -17.64
C ILE A 13 -19.71 22.08 -17.46
N LEU A 14 -18.76 21.48 -18.18
CA LEU A 14 -18.18 20.19 -17.84
C LEU A 14 -17.40 20.35 -16.53
N VAL A 15 -17.91 19.81 -15.43
CA VAL A 15 -17.13 19.62 -14.20
C VAL A 15 -16.36 18.31 -14.36
N VAL A 16 -15.16 18.40 -14.94
CA VAL A 16 -14.18 17.32 -14.92
C VAL A 16 -12.86 17.88 -14.40
N GLY A 17 -12.47 17.40 -13.22
CA GLY A 17 -11.09 17.33 -12.76
C GLY A 17 -10.54 18.55 -12.02
N ALA A 18 -10.12 18.34 -10.76
CA ALA A 18 -8.84 18.83 -10.25
C ALA A 18 -8.51 18.19 -8.90
N VAL A 19 -7.55 17.27 -8.93
CA VAL A 19 -6.35 17.22 -8.08
C VAL A 19 -6.54 17.62 -6.60
N PHE A 20 -6.63 16.62 -5.73
CA PHE A 20 -6.20 16.74 -4.33
C PHE A 20 -4.84 16.07 -4.19
N GLY A 21 -3.80 16.83 -4.52
CA GLY A 21 -2.41 16.53 -4.21
C GLY A 21 -1.86 17.70 -3.41
N ILE A 22 -2.19 17.75 -2.12
CA ILE A 22 -1.51 18.67 -1.20
C ILE A 22 -0.33 17.87 -0.63
N PHE A 23 0.84 18.06 -1.24
CA PHE A 23 2.10 17.79 -0.57
C PHE A 23 2.25 18.82 0.55
N VAL A 24 2.18 18.37 1.81
CA VAL A 24 2.75 19.12 2.92
C VAL A 24 4.09 18.47 3.27
N SER A 25 5.13 18.92 2.59
CA SER A 25 6.49 18.81 3.09
C SER A 25 6.64 19.78 4.27
N ASN A 26 6.89 19.24 5.46
CA ASN A 26 7.76 19.78 6.53
C ASN A 26 7.44 19.07 7.85
N ILE A 27 7.81 17.79 7.95
CA ILE A 27 8.16 17.21 9.24
C ILE A 27 9.68 17.25 9.29
N ASP A 28 10.20 18.25 10.00
CA ASP A 28 11.60 18.36 10.39
C ASP A 28 11.86 17.33 11.49
N THR A 29 11.96 16.06 11.11
CA THR A 29 12.46 14.97 11.96
C THR A 29 13.88 14.69 11.54
N SER A 30 14.83 15.40 12.17
CA SER A 30 16.22 14.94 12.29
C SER A 30 16.31 13.74 13.25
N GLU A 31 15.41 12.77 13.12
CA GLU A 31 15.60 11.44 13.69
C GLU A 31 16.46 10.69 12.69
N ASP A 32 17.59 10.14 13.15
CA ASP A 32 18.34 9.15 12.40
C ASP A 32 17.38 8.05 11.92
N ILE A 33 16.96 8.13 10.66
CA ILE A 33 16.19 7.06 10.01
C ILE A 33 17.18 5.91 9.88
N GLY A 34 17.14 5.00 10.85
CA GLY A 34 17.91 3.77 10.83
C GLY A 34 17.46 2.94 9.64
N HIS A 35 18.18 3.03 8.52
CA HIS A 35 17.95 2.15 7.38
C HIS A 35 18.27 0.71 7.78
N ALA A 36 17.23 -0.10 7.97
CA ALA A 36 17.41 -1.53 8.14
C ALA A 36 17.78 -2.15 6.77
N SER A 37 19.08 -2.40 6.56
CA SER A 37 19.55 -3.26 5.47
C SER A 37 19.22 -4.71 5.79
N LEU A 38 17.94 -5.08 5.63
CA LEU A 38 17.51 -6.45 5.75
C LEU A 38 18.04 -7.27 4.57
N ALA A 39 18.41 -8.52 4.86
CA ALA A 39 18.59 -9.49 3.80
C ALA A 39 17.28 -9.61 3.02
N LYS A 40 17.41 -9.68 1.70
CA LYS A 40 16.29 -9.85 0.80
C LYS A 40 15.54 -11.12 1.15
N VAL A 41 14.23 -11.01 1.30
CA VAL A 41 13.32 -12.16 1.40
C VAL A 41 12.97 -12.59 -0.03
N ASP A 42 13.10 -13.88 -0.34
CA ASP A 42 12.74 -14.35 -1.66
C ASP A 42 11.21 -14.52 -1.80
N LEU A 43 10.74 -14.66 -3.03
CA LEU A 43 9.31 -14.80 -3.31
C LEU A 43 8.72 -16.06 -2.65
N ALA A 44 9.47 -17.16 -2.63
CA ALA A 44 9.01 -18.42 -2.05
C ALA A 44 8.86 -18.29 -0.53
N ASP A 45 9.76 -17.57 0.13
CA ASP A 45 9.70 -17.22 1.54
C ASP A 45 8.50 -16.32 1.83
N HIS A 46 8.17 -15.36 0.96
CA HIS A 46 6.95 -14.57 1.10
C HIS A 46 5.70 -15.46 1.02
N ILE A 47 5.63 -16.40 0.09
CA ILE A 47 4.50 -17.33 -0.04
C ILE A 47 4.43 -18.29 1.17
N ALA A 48 5.57 -18.78 1.63
CA ALA A 48 5.65 -19.73 2.74
C ALA A 48 5.27 -19.08 4.08
N ASN A 49 5.75 -17.86 4.33
CA ASN A 49 5.61 -17.19 5.63
C ASN A 49 4.40 -16.25 5.74
N SER A 50 3.60 -16.13 4.67
CA SER A 50 2.39 -15.30 4.70
C SER A 50 1.15 -16.15 4.91
N GLU A 51 0.18 -15.57 5.61
CA GLU A 51 -1.14 -16.16 5.81
C GLU A 51 -2.07 -15.80 4.65
N TYR A 52 -1.86 -14.61 4.07
CA TYR A 52 -2.66 -14.10 2.97
C TYR A 52 -1.76 -13.49 1.89
N ALA A 53 -2.26 -13.51 0.66
CA ALA A 53 -1.69 -12.76 -0.44
C ALA A 53 -2.85 -12.17 -1.24
N ILE A 54 -2.82 -10.87 -1.49
CA ILE A 54 -3.88 -10.17 -2.22
C ILE A 54 -3.31 -9.28 -3.30
N ILE A 55 -4.13 -9.01 -4.31
CA ILE A 55 -3.95 -7.86 -5.18
C ILE A 55 -5.04 -6.85 -4.83
N GLY A 56 -4.65 -5.60 -4.66
CA GLY A 56 -5.56 -4.52 -4.33
C GLY A 56 -5.06 -3.16 -4.75
N THR A 57 -5.95 -2.19 -4.66
CA THR A 57 -5.66 -0.78 -4.93
C THR A 57 -5.66 0.00 -3.61
N VAL A 58 -4.63 0.83 -3.40
CA VAL A 58 -4.53 1.69 -2.23
C VAL A 58 -5.57 2.79 -2.33
N LYS A 59 -6.49 2.81 -1.36
CA LYS A 59 -7.56 3.80 -1.26
C LYS A 59 -7.13 5.01 -0.45
N GLU A 60 -6.44 4.78 0.66
CA GLU A 60 -6.05 5.82 1.61
C GLU A 60 -4.74 5.44 2.29
N VAL A 61 -3.89 6.44 2.55
CA VAL A 61 -2.70 6.33 3.39
C VAL A 61 -2.89 7.31 4.55
N GLY A 62 -3.11 6.77 5.74
CA GLY A 62 -3.36 7.54 6.95
C GLY A 62 -2.09 8.20 7.50
N GLU A 63 -2.29 9.30 8.21
CA GLU A 63 -1.20 9.99 8.92
C GLU A 63 -0.60 9.10 10.03
N PRO A 64 0.73 9.11 10.20
CA PRO A 64 1.36 8.44 11.32
C PRO A 64 0.81 8.88 12.68
N TYR A 65 0.53 7.93 13.57
CA TYR A 65 0.09 8.20 14.93
C TYR A 65 0.90 7.40 15.96
N PRO A 66 1.12 7.96 17.17
CA PRO A 66 1.88 7.30 18.22
C PRO A 66 1.03 6.27 18.95
N VAL A 67 1.60 5.09 19.16
CA VAL A 67 1.12 4.04 20.07
C VAL A 67 2.09 3.95 21.24
N LYS A 68 1.55 4.01 22.46
CA LYS A 68 2.35 3.87 23.67
C LYS A 68 2.90 2.45 23.76
N SER A 69 4.22 2.31 23.87
CA SER A 69 4.87 1.06 24.28
C SER A 69 5.67 1.29 25.56
N GLU A 70 6.02 0.21 26.25
CA GLU A 70 6.72 0.24 27.54
C GLU A 70 8.05 1.01 27.49
N TYR A 71 8.76 0.99 26.35
CA TYR A 71 10.12 1.52 26.23
C TYR A 71 10.19 2.88 25.50
N ALA A 72 9.36 3.08 24.47
CA ALA A 72 9.34 4.28 23.63
C ALA A 72 8.01 4.40 22.87
N PRO A 73 7.56 5.60 22.46
CA PRO A 73 6.46 5.70 21.51
C PRO A 73 6.84 5.01 20.19
N ARG A 74 5.95 4.14 19.69
CA ARG A 74 6.05 3.56 18.35
C ARG A 74 5.07 4.27 17.45
N TYR A 75 5.48 4.67 16.26
CA TYR A 75 4.59 5.31 15.30
C TYR A 75 4.10 4.29 14.28
N PHE A 76 2.81 4.33 14.00
CA PHE A 76 2.15 3.48 13.01
C PHE A 76 1.35 4.34 12.03
N GLY A 77 1.23 3.88 10.80
CA GLY A 77 0.28 4.38 9.81
C GLY A 77 -0.64 3.25 9.38
N ASP A 78 -1.88 3.60 9.09
CA ASP A 78 -2.87 2.67 8.55
C ASP A 78 -3.05 2.95 7.05
N VAL A 79 -3.03 1.91 6.24
CA VAL A 79 -3.25 1.95 4.79
C VAL A 79 -4.52 1.19 4.48
N ILE A 80 -5.47 1.84 3.81
CA ILE A 80 -6.74 1.21 3.43
C ILE A 80 -6.60 0.68 2.00
N ILE A 81 -6.81 -0.63 1.83
CA ILE A 81 -6.72 -1.32 0.54
C ILE A 81 -8.11 -1.78 0.12
N THR A 82 -8.49 -1.47 -1.12
CA THR A 82 -9.61 -2.15 -1.79
C THR A 82 -9.10 -3.46 -2.38
N VAL A 83 -9.62 -4.59 -1.89
CA VAL A 83 -9.22 -5.93 -2.32
C VAL A 83 -9.86 -6.23 -3.67
N GLU A 84 -9.03 -6.54 -4.67
CA GLU A 84 -9.48 -6.94 -6.00
C GLU A 84 -9.50 -8.47 -6.14
N GLU A 85 -8.45 -9.13 -5.64
CA GLU A 85 -8.31 -10.56 -5.69
C GLU A 85 -7.55 -11.08 -4.48
N VAL A 86 -7.99 -12.23 -3.96
CA VAL A 86 -7.27 -13.01 -2.96
C VAL A 86 -6.56 -14.17 -3.68
N LEU A 87 -5.24 -14.21 -3.57
CA LEU A 87 -4.37 -15.24 -4.15
C LEU A 87 -4.03 -16.34 -3.14
N LEU A 88 -3.94 -15.99 -1.86
CA LEU A 88 -3.65 -16.91 -0.75
C LEU A 88 -4.53 -16.56 0.46
N GLY A 89 -4.99 -17.58 1.17
CA GLY A 89 -5.81 -17.44 2.37
C GLY A 89 -7.28 -17.12 2.04
N THR A 90 -8.01 -16.59 3.02
CA THR A 90 -9.40 -16.15 2.83
C THR A 90 -9.61 -14.82 3.52
N ILE A 91 -10.02 -13.82 2.75
CA ILE A 91 -10.41 -12.49 3.23
C ILE A 91 -11.84 -12.26 2.75
N GLY A 92 -12.76 -12.01 3.68
CA GLY A 92 -14.18 -11.83 3.37
C GLY A 92 -14.54 -10.38 3.06
N GLU A 93 -13.64 -9.47 3.42
CA GLU A 93 -13.78 -8.03 3.34
C GLU A 93 -13.33 -7.51 1.98
N LYS A 94 -14.10 -6.57 1.41
CA LYS A 94 -13.72 -5.85 0.17
C LYS A 94 -12.72 -4.73 0.43
N GLU A 95 -12.64 -4.27 1.67
CA GLU A 95 -11.70 -3.27 2.12
C GLU A 95 -11.02 -3.79 3.39
N ILE A 96 -9.70 -3.71 3.44
CA ILE A 96 -8.92 -4.05 4.62
C ILE A 96 -8.04 -2.89 5.05
N THR A 97 -7.77 -2.81 6.34
CA THR A 97 -6.77 -1.90 6.91
C THR A 97 -5.49 -2.68 7.15
N ILE A 98 -4.40 -2.21 6.56
CA ILE A 98 -3.05 -2.69 6.81
C ILE A 98 -2.36 -1.70 7.72
N ARG A 99 -1.83 -2.17 8.83
CA ARG A 99 -1.00 -1.36 9.72
C ARG A 99 0.47 -1.56 9.37
N THR A 100 1.19 -0.46 9.33
CA THR A 100 2.62 -0.43 9.07
C THR A 100 3.29 0.53 10.06
N HIS A 101 4.53 0.28 10.44
CA HIS A 101 5.29 1.24 11.22
C HIS A 101 5.50 2.51 10.40
N ALA A 102 5.47 3.71 11.00
CA ALA A 102 5.53 4.97 10.25
C ALA A 102 6.80 5.09 9.37
N ASN A 103 7.96 4.70 9.90
CA ASN A 103 9.21 4.68 9.14
C ASN A 103 9.12 3.64 8.00
N ILE A 104 8.39 2.55 8.21
CA ILE A 104 8.18 1.48 7.25
C ILE A 104 7.09 1.83 6.22
N ALA A 105 6.09 2.65 6.56
CA ALA A 105 5.07 3.14 5.64
C ALA A 105 5.70 4.03 4.57
N GLN A 106 6.66 4.87 5.00
CA GLN A 106 7.50 5.66 4.11
C GLN A 106 8.43 4.76 3.28
N GLU A 107 9.07 3.75 3.88
CA GLU A 107 9.95 2.83 3.15
C GLU A 107 9.22 1.87 2.19
N ALA A 108 8.00 1.44 2.52
CA ALA A 108 7.13 0.64 1.66
C ALA A 108 6.49 1.48 0.55
N THR A 109 6.60 2.81 0.62
CA THR A 109 6.18 3.75 -0.44
C THR A 109 4.73 3.54 -0.88
N PHE A 110 3.79 3.46 0.06
CA PHE A 110 2.38 3.36 -0.32
C PHE A 110 1.88 4.66 -0.95
N ASN A 111 1.26 4.57 -2.14
CA ASN A 111 0.70 5.71 -2.86
C ASN A 111 -0.79 5.51 -3.12
N VAL A 112 -1.61 6.52 -2.83
CA VAL A 112 -3.05 6.48 -3.13
C VAL A 112 -3.26 6.26 -4.64
N GLY A 113 -4.11 5.27 -4.96
CA GLY A 113 -4.43 4.87 -6.32
C GLY A 113 -3.45 3.87 -6.94
N GLU A 114 -2.34 3.55 -6.28
CA GLU A 114 -1.45 2.49 -6.78
C GLU A 114 -2.08 1.11 -6.58
N ARG A 115 -1.68 0.20 -7.45
CA ARG A 115 -2.09 -1.20 -7.39
C ARG A 115 -0.91 -2.03 -6.93
N ALA A 116 -1.13 -2.89 -5.95
CA ALA A 116 -0.05 -3.66 -5.32
C ALA A 116 -0.44 -5.11 -5.10
N LEU A 117 0.56 -5.99 -5.21
CA LEU A 117 0.53 -7.33 -4.63
C LEU A 117 1.05 -7.22 -3.20
N LEU A 118 0.30 -7.79 -2.26
CA LEU A 118 0.58 -7.69 -0.84
C LEU A 118 0.56 -9.07 -0.21
N PHE A 119 1.68 -9.45 0.39
CA PHE A 119 1.83 -10.59 1.26
C PHE A 119 1.61 -10.16 2.71
N LEU A 120 0.66 -10.78 3.39
CA LEU A 120 0.15 -10.32 4.67
C LEU A 120 0.13 -11.44 5.71
N VAL A 121 0.25 -11.03 6.97
CA VAL A 121 -0.02 -11.85 8.15
C VAL A 121 -0.99 -11.10 9.07
N LYS A 122 -1.74 -11.81 9.91
CA LYS A 122 -2.47 -11.17 11.01
C LYS A 122 -1.57 -11.05 12.22
N SER A 123 -1.48 -9.83 12.76
CA SER A 123 -0.82 -9.57 14.02
C SER A 123 -1.51 -10.32 15.16
N THR A 124 -0.71 -10.89 16.06
CA THR A 124 -1.18 -11.62 17.25
C THR A 124 -1.35 -10.68 18.44
N ALA A 125 -2.08 -11.11 19.47
CA ALA A 125 -2.38 -10.31 20.66
C ALA A 125 -1.15 -9.79 21.43
N GLU A 126 0.03 -10.38 21.20
CA GLU A 126 1.28 -10.03 21.88
C GLU A 126 2.03 -8.88 21.17
N ASN A 127 1.60 -8.48 19.98
CA ASN A 127 2.27 -7.44 19.20
C ASN A 127 1.68 -6.05 19.46
N VAL A 128 2.56 -5.05 19.48
CA VAL A 128 2.22 -3.63 19.61
C VAL A 128 1.35 -3.09 18.47
N GLU A 129 1.23 -3.83 17.37
CA GLU A 129 0.42 -3.50 16.20
C GLU A 129 -1.08 -3.70 16.48
N GLY A 130 -1.44 -4.48 17.50
CA GLY A 130 -2.81 -4.80 17.85
C GLY A 130 -3.28 -6.14 17.27
N GLU A 131 -4.16 -6.80 18.02
CA GLU A 131 -4.65 -8.13 17.69
C GLU A 131 -5.54 -8.12 16.44
N GLY A 132 -5.31 -9.07 15.52
CA GLY A 132 -6.15 -9.30 14.35
C GLY A 132 -5.98 -8.28 13.22
N VAL A 133 -5.02 -7.36 13.33
CA VAL A 133 -4.69 -6.36 12.32
C VAL A 133 -3.83 -6.98 11.23
N TYR A 134 -4.09 -6.63 9.96
CA TYR A 134 -3.22 -7.06 8.85
C TYR A 134 -1.94 -6.25 8.83
N VAL A 135 -0.81 -6.92 8.65
CA VAL A 135 0.51 -6.30 8.50
C VAL A 135 1.26 -6.92 7.32
N VAL A 136 2.15 -6.14 6.71
CA VAL A 136 2.95 -6.60 5.57
C VAL A 136 3.97 -7.64 6.06
N SER A 137 4.02 -8.79 5.39
CA SER A 137 4.97 -9.85 5.68
C SER A 137 6.41 -9.41 5.39
N GLY A 138 7.38 -9.89 6.16
CA GLY A 138 8.78 -9.48 6.02
C GLY A 138 9.00 -7.98 6.28
N MET A 139 8.21 -7.41 7.21
CA MET A 139 8.14 -5.99 7.57
C MET A 139 7.57 -5.10 6.45
N PHE A 140 8.32 -4.90 5.36
CA PHE A 140 7.89 -4.15 4.17
C PHE A 140 8.12 -4.89 2.86
N GLN A 141 8.93 -5.95 2.87
CA GLN A 141 9.35 -6.63 1.66
C GLN A 141 8.19 -7.41 0.99
N GLY A 142 7.10 -7.65 1.72
CA GLY A 142 5.90 -8.27 1.19
C GLY A 142 5.03 -7.40 0.28
N LYS A 143 5.41 -6.13 0.01
CA LYS A 143 4.72 -5.26 -0.97
C LYS A 143 5.46 -5.30 -2.30
N PHE A 144 4.70 -5.49 -3.37
CA PHE A 144 5.18 -5.35 -4.74
C PHE A 144 4.24 -4.44 -5.53
N ASP A 145 4.83 -3.51 -6.29
CA ASP A 145 4.10 -2.58 -7.14
C ASP A 145 3.65 -3.28 -8.42
N ILE A 146 2.43 -3.01 -8.86
CA ILE A 146 1.89 -3.54 -10.11
C ILE A 146 1.65 -2.38 -11.07
N THR A 147 2.36 -2.37 -12.20
CA THR A 147 2.19 -1.38 -13.27
C THR A 147 2.25 -2.08 -14.62
N ASP A 148 1.23 -1.87 -15.46
CA ASP A 148 1.14 -2.43 -16.81
C ASP A 148 1.37 -3.96 -16.88
N GLY A 149 0.85 -4.70 -15.90
CA GLY A 149 0.99 -6.15 -15.81
C GLY A 149 2.38 -6.64 -15.36
N ILE A 150 3.23 -5.73 -14.90
CA ILE A 150 4.55 -6.02 -14.33
C ILE A 150 4.51 -5.81 -12.82
N VAL A 151 4.97 -6.81 -12.08
CA VAL A 151 5.07 -6.79 -10.63
C VAL A 151 6.53 -6.55 -10.24
N LYS A 152 6.81 -5.55 -9.39
CA LYS A 152 8.17 -5.15 -9.01
C LYS A 152 8.30 -4.98 -7.51
N ASP A 153 9.44 -5.38 -6.99
CA ASP A 153 9.83 -5.03 -5.62
C ASP A 153 10.31 -3.57 -5.62
N PRO A 154 9.71 -2.67 -4.82
CA PRO A 154 10.09 -1.25 -4.78
C PRO A 154 11.53 -1.04 -4.28
N LYS A 155 12.06 -1.96 -3.46
CA LYS A 155 13.43 -1.91 -2.94
C LYS A 155 14.43 -2.62 -3.86
N TYR A 156 14.02 -3.73 -4.49
CA TYR A 156 14.87 -4.56 -5.36
C TYR A 156 14.37 -4.56 -6.81
N SER A 157 14.38 -3.37 -7.43
CA SER A 157 13.77 -3.06 -8.73
C SER A 157 14.24 -3.91 -9.93
N GLU A 158 15.36 -4.61 -9.79
CA GLU A 158 15.86 -5.59 -10.76
C GLU A 158 14.99 -6.85 -10.87
N LEU A 159 14.12 -7.07 -9.89
CA LEU A 159 13.15 -8.16 -9.90
C LEU A 159 11.85 -7.66 -10.50
N THR A 160 11.55 -8.19 -11.66
CA THR A 160 10.30 -7.95 -12.35
C THR A 160 9.66 -9.27 -12.69
N TYR A 161 8.39 -9.42 -12.35
CA TYR A 161 7.59 -10.59 -12.68
C TYR A 161 6.48 -10.18 -13.63
N ASN A 162 6.10 -11.08 -14.54
CA ASN A 162 4.83 -10.96 -15.22
C ASN A 162 3.70 -11.24 -14.21
N GLU A 163 2.71 -10.36 -14.14
CA GLU A 163 1.62 -10.46 -13.17
C GLU A 163 0.82 -11.76 -13.32
N THR A 164 0.54 -12.18 -14.56
CA THR A 164 -0.25 -13.39 -14.80
C THR A 164 0.50 -14.64 -14.34
N ASP A 165 1.79 -14.73 -14.68
CA ASP A 165 2.63 -15.87 -14.31
C ASP A 165 2.81 -15.92 -12.79
N LEU A 166 3.06 -14.78 -12.14
CA LEU A 166 3.23 -14.69 -10.70
C LEU A 166 1.95 -15.11 -9.95
N ARG A 167 0.78 -14.67 -10.42
CA ARG A 167 -0.52 -15.09 -9.87
C ARG A 167 -0.68 -16.62 -9.94
N GLN A 168 -0.28 -17.24 -11.06
CA GLN A 168 -0.35 -18.69 -11.21
C GLN A 168 0.63 -19.39 -10.28
N GLN A 169 1.87 -18.89 -10.17
CA GLN A 169 2.88 -19.42 -9.27
C GLN A 169 2.39 -19.44 -7.81
N ILE A 170 1.91 -18.30 -7.30
CA ILE A 170 1.41 -18.18 -5.92
C ILE A 170 0.28 -19.19 -5.65
N LYS A 171 -0.66 -19.33 -6.59
CA LYS A 171 -1.77 -20.29 -6.46
C LYS A 171 -1.31 -21.74 -6.51
N SER A 172 -0.23 -22.04 -7.24
CA SER A 172 0.28 -23.40 -7.42
C SER A 172 1.12 -23.90 -6.24
N GLU A 173 1.82 -23.02 -5.53
CA GLU A 173 2.72 -23.43 -4.42
C GLU A 173 1.98 -23.82 -3.13
N ARG A 174 0.66 -23.61 -3.06
CA ARG A 174 -0.20 -23.97 -1.91
C ARG A 174 -1.37 -24.89 -2.25
N GLY A 175 -1.52 -25.29 -3.52
CA GLY A 175 -2.53 -26.26 -3.99
C GLY A 175 -2.02 -27.69 -3.94
#